data_AF-A0A2P7SA14-F1
#
_entry.id   AF-A0A2P7SA14-F1
#
_cell.length_a   1.000
_cell.length_b   1.000
_cell.length_c   1.000
_cell.angle_alpha   90.00
_cell.angle_beta   90.00
_cell.angle_gamma   90.00
#
_symmetry.space_group_name_H-M   'P 1'
#
loop_
_entity.id
_entity.type
_entity.pdbx_description
1 polymer ?
#
loop_
_entity_poly.entity_id
_entity_poly.type
_entity_poly.pdbx_seq_one_letter_code
_entity_poly.pdbx_strand_id
1 'polypeptide(L)'
;MPNAMPIATAPRNGSKVRVFWTDADGQENESIAQYRSAEMLHALGGDSDANDIGWWAFVDSHTQRKIEPHSWKPLDGGDDDE
;
A
#
# COMPACT_ATOMS: atom_id res chain seq x y z
N MET A 1 -6.28 12.44 -15.37
CA MET A 1 -5.10 12.04 -14.57
C MET A 1 -4.90 10.53 -14.75
N PRO A 2 -4.39 10.05 -15.89
CA PRO A 2 -4.79 8.73 -16.37
C PRO A 2 -3.78 7.62 -16.11
N ASN A 3 -3.26 7.44 -14.88
CA ASN A 3 -2.40 6.28 -14.62
C ASN A 3 -2.48 5.72 -13.19
N ALA A 4 -3.23 6.34 -12.25
CA ALA A 4 -3.41 5.79 -10.91
C ALA A 4 -4.69 4.95 -10.87
N MET A 5 -4.53 3.67 -10.52
CA MET A 5 -5.62 2.72 -10.37
C MET A 5 -6.26 2.87 -8.97
N PRO A 6 -7.54 2.54 -8.81
CA PRO A 6 -8.19 2.58 -7.50
C PRO A 6 -7.54 1.56 -6.56
N ILE A 7 -7.29 1.94 -5.30
CA ILE A 7 -6.59 1.06 -4.33
C ILE A 7 -7.24 -0.33 -4.17
N ALA A 8 -8.56 -0.43 -4.44
CA ALA A 8 -9.29 -1.69 -4.43
C ALA A 8 -8.72 -2.75 -5.39
N THR A 9 -8.11 -2.31 -6.50
CA THR A 9 -7.49 -3.17 -7.55
C THR A 9 -6.03 -3.48 -7.31
N ALA A 10 -5.44 -2.95 -6.23
CA ALA A 10 -4.03 -3.14 -5.94
C ALA A 10 -3.73 -4.57 -5.49
N PRO A 11 -2.53 -5.10 -5.83
CA PRO A 11 -2.13 -6.45 -5.47
C PRO A 11 -1.99 -6.58 -3.94
N ARG A 12 -2.77 -7.49 -3.36
CA ARG A 12 -2.79 -7.81 -1.91
C ARG A 12 -1.92 -9.00 -1.52
N ASN A 13 -1.05 -9.42 -2.44
CA ASN A 13 -0.12 -10.54 -2.29
C ASN A 13 1.18 -10.16 -1.55
N GLY A 14 1.31 -8.91 -1.09
CA GLY A 14 2.55 -8.36 -0.52
C GLY A 14 3.50 -7.75 -1.55
N SER A 15 3.08 -7.54 -2.80
CA SER A 15 3.84 -6.72 -3.75
C SER A 15 3.93 -5.28 -3.26
N LYS A 16 5.12 -4.68 -3.42
CA LYS A 16 5.31 -3.25 -3.17
C LYS A 16 4.72 -2.48 -4.35
N VAL A 17 3.90 -1.49 -4.06
CA VAL A 17 3.29 -0.61 -5.05
C VAL A 17 3.43 0.83 -4.60
N ARG A 18 3.42 1.75 -5.56
CA ARG A 18 3.35 3.17 -5.29
C ARG A 18 1.90 3.52 -4.96
N VAL A 19 1.67 4.20 -3.86
CA VAL A 19 0.33 4.60 -3.45
C VAL A 19 0.25 6.10 -3.23
N PHE A 20 -0.94 6.62 -3.46
CA PHE A 20 -1.32 8.01 -3.29
C PHE A 20 -2.30 8.06 -2.14
N TRP A 21 -1.92 8.80 -1.11
CA TRP A 21 -2.69 8.91 0.12
C TRP A 21 -2.75 10.38 0.53
N THR A 22 -3.86 10.75 1.15
CA THR A 22 -4.06 12.10 1.68
C THR A 22 -3.84 12.04 3.18
N ASP A 23 -2.91 12.84 3.70
CA ASP A 23 -2.74 12.95 5.15
C ASP A 23 -3.92 13.74 5.78
N ALA A 24 -4.01 13.78 7.11
CA ALA A 24 -5.01 14.54 7.85
C ALA A 24 -5.01 16.05 7.52
N ASP A 25 -3.88 16.58 7.06
CA ASP A 25 -3.75 17.96 6.56
C ASP A 25 -4.37 18.19 5.17
N GLY A 26 -4.84 17.13 4.49
CA GLY A 26 -5.34 17.22 3.12
C GLY A 26 -4.23 17.20 2.06
N GLN A 27 -2.98 16.98 2.47
CA GLN A 27 -1.83 16.93 1.57
C GLN A 27 -1.74 15.57 0.87
N GLU A 28 -1.73 15.59 -0.47
CA GLU A 28 -1.46 14.40 -1.28
C GLU A 28 0.02 14.01 -1.13
N ASN A 29 0.25 12.80 -0.64
CA ASN A 29 1.55 12.20 -0.47
C ASN A 29 1.67 10.95 -1.33
N GLU A 30 2.86 10.77 -1.91
CA GLU A 30 3.22 9.58 -2.67
C GLU A 30 4.19 8.74 -1.85
N SER A 31 3.91 7.45 -1.67
CA SER A 31 4.78 6.56 -0.91
C SER A 31 4.74 5.14 -1.44
N ILE A 32 5.78 4.36 -1.14
CA ILE A 32 5.81 2.94 -1.51
C ILE A 32 5.20 2.13 -0.37
N ALA A 33 4.04 1.52 -0.64
CA ALA A 33 3.30 0.73 0.31
C ALA A 33 3.27 -0.75 -0.08
N GLN A 34 3.09 -1.59 0.93
CA GLN A 34 2.88 -3.02 0.82
C GLN A 34 1.59 -3.38 1.54
N TYR A 35 0.72 -4.15 0.89
CA TYR A 35 -0.46 -4.67 1.55
C TYR A 35 -0.10 -5.84 2.45
N ARG A 36 -0.49 -5.76 3.72
CA ARG A 36 -0.37 -6.85 4.68
C ARG A 36 -1.73 -7.49 4.88
N SER A 37 -1.84 -8.74 4.44
CA SER A 37 -3.03 -9.58 4.60
C SER A 37 -3.00 -10.31 5.94
N ALA A 38 -4.18 -10.58 6.51
CA ALA A 38 -4.31 -11.41 7.72
C ALA A 38 -3.58 -12.75 7.57
N GLU A 39 -3.69 -13.39 6.41
CA GLU A 39 -3.01 -14.66 6.11
C GLU A 39 -1.49 -14.56 6.20
N MET A 40 -0.91 -13.44 5.73
CA MET A 40 0.53 -13.22 5.78
C MET A 40 1.00 -12.96 7.21
N LEU A 41 0.23 -12.19 7.98
CA LEU A 41 0.49 -11.94 9.40
C LEU A 41 0.36 -13.23 10.23
N HIS A 42 -0.65 -14.04 9.91
CA HIS A 42 -0.89 -15.32 10.57
C HIS A 42 0.24 -16.30 10.28
N ALA A 43 0.72 -16.34 9.04
CA ALA A 43 1.87 -17.15 8.63
C ALA A 43 3.18 -16.74 9.34
N LEU A 44 3.31 -15.48 9.78
CA LEU A 44 4.45 -15.00 10.55
C LEU A 44 4.38 -15.39 12.04
N GLY A 45 3.32 -16.08 12.47
CA GLY A 45 3.19 -16.61 13.82
C GLY A 45 2.87 -15.57 14.89
N GLY A 46 2.44 -14.37 14.49
CA GLY A 46 1.99 -13.30 15.38
C GLY A 46 0.48 -13.25 15.50
N ASP A 47 -0.03 -12.82 16.67
CA ASP A 47 -1.44 -12.48 16.88
C ASP A 47 -1.81 -11.40 15.87
N SER A 48 -2.48 -11.80 14.79
CA SER A 48 -2.72 -10.96 13.63
C SER A 48 -3.94 -10.11 13.93
N ASP A 49 -3.71 -8.96 14.54
CA ASP A 49 -4.78 -8.02 14.84
C ASP A 49 -5.40 -7.49 13.54
N ALA A 50 -6.72 -7.28 13.53
CA ALA A 50 -7.41 -6.67 12.38
C ALA A 50 -6.85 -5.27 12.07
N ASN A 51 -6.23 -4.63 13.07
CA ASN A 51 -5.54 -3.36 12.96
C ASN A 51 -4.28 -3.43 12.08
N ASP A 52 -3.61 -4.57 12.00
CA ASP A 52 -2.41 -4.78 11.19
C ASP A 52 -2.72 -5.05 9.72
N ILE A 53 -3.97 -5.40 9.39
CA ILE A 53 -4.41 -5.62 8.01
C ILE A 53 -4.55 -4.26 7.31
N GLY A 54 -3.87 -4.09 6.17
CA GLY A 54 -4.00 -2.88 5.36
C GLY A 54 -2.73 -2.50 4.60
N TRP A 55 -2.68 -1.25 4.15
CA TRP A 55 -1.55 -0.68 3.44
C TRP A 55 -0.52 -0.12 4.41
N TRP A 56 0.69 -0.65 4.35
CA TRP A 56 1.80 -0.18 5.16
C TRP A 56 2.86 0.46 4.26
N ALA A 57 3.16 1.73 4.52
CA ALA A 57 4.20 2.46 3.82
C ALA A 57 5.29 2.91 4.79
N PHE A 58 6.51 3.03 4.27
CA PHE A 58 7.58 3.70 4.97
C PHE A 58 7.33 5.21 4.94
N VAL A 59 7.01 5.79 6.09
CA VAL A 59 6.92 7.26 6.26
C VAL A 59 8.29 7.89 6.52
N ASP A 60 9.24 7.05 6.91
CA ASP A 60 10.65 7.36 7.16
C ASP A 60 11.48 6.13 6.74
N SER A 61 12.80 6.30 6.57
CA SER A 61 13.74 5.22 6.22
C SER A 61 13.62 3.95 7.06
N HIS A 62 13.18 4.05 8.32
CA HIS A 62 13.06 2.89 9.22
C HIS A 62 11.65 2.68 9.79
N THR A 63 10.73 3.62 9.56
CA THR A 63 9.42 3.59 10.20
C THR A 63 8.34 3.27 9.17
N GLN A 64 7.70 2.11 9.31
CA GLN A 64 6.47 1.80 8.58
C GLN A 64 5.25 2.26 9.39
N ARG A 65 4.30 2.90 8.71
CA ARG A 65 2.99 3.20 9.27
C ARG A 65 1.91 2.69 8.34
N LYS A 66 0.80 2.27 8.95
CA LYS A 66 -0.43 2.01 8.23
C LYS A 66 -0.96 3.34 7.68
N ILE A 67 -1.26 3.34 6.38
CA ILE A 67 -1.81 4.48 5.66
C ILE A 67 -3.10 4.04 4.95
N GLU A 68 -3.93 5.02 4.62
CA GLU A 68 -5.18 4.80 3.87
C GLU A 68 -5.08 5.45 2.50
N PRO A 69 -4.38 4.80 1.55
CA PRO A 69 -4.29 5.31 0.20
C PRO A 69 -5.62 5.18 -0.54
N HIS A 70 -5.94 6.18 -1.36
CA HIS A 70 -7.11 6.16 -2.22
C HIS A 70 -6.78 5.57 -3.61
N SER A 71 -5.54 5.74 -4.07
CA SER A 71 -5.09 5.27 -5.39
C SER A 71 -3.71 4.62 -5.34
N TRP A 72 -3.38 3.81 -6.33
CA TRP A 72 -2.10 3.13 -6.46
C TRP A 72 -1.59 3.08 -7.90
N LYS A 73 -0.29 2.79 -8.04
CA LYS A 73 0.44 2.59 -9.28
C LYS A 73 1.50 1.50 -9.10
N PRO A 74 1.78 0.70 -10.14
CA PRO A 74 2.90 -0.23 -10.13
C PRO A 74 4.24 0.53 -10.00
N LEU A 75 5.22 -0.08 -9.33
CA LEU A 75 6.54 0.50 -9.07
C LEU A 75 7.45 0.48 -10.31
N ASP A 76 7.41 -0.65 -11.01
CA ASP A 76 7.99 -0.80 -12.32
C ASP A 76 6.93 -0.38 -13.34
N GLY A 77 7.35 0.11 -14.51
CA GLY A 77 6.42 0.46 -15.57
C GLY A 77 5.52 -0.72 -15.90
N GLY A 78 4.33 -0.78 -15.28
CA GLY A 78 3.19 -1.52 -15.79
C GLY A 78 2.71 -0.81 -17.04
N ASP A 79 3.60 -0.77 -18.03
CA ASP A 79 3.30 -0.76 -19.44
C ASP A 79 2.61 -2.11 -19.67
N ASP A 80 1.31 -2.13 -19.40
CA ASP A 80 0.40 -3.00 -20.11
C ASP A 80 0.16 -2.26 -21.43
N ASP A 81 0.86 -2.66 -22.50
CA ASP A 81 0.40 -2.60 -23.88
C ASP A 81 1.48 -3.21 -24.83
N GLU A 82 1.49 -4.55 -24.93
CA GLU A 82 1.36 -5.21 -26.24
C GLU A 82 0.59 -6.53 -26.14
#